data_AF-A0A6U4CRK2-F1
#
_entry.id   AF-A0A6U4CRK2-F1
#
_cell.length_a   1.000
_cell.length_b   1.000
_cell.length_c   1.000
_cell.angle_alpha   90.00
_cell.angle_beta   90.00
_cell.angle_gamma   90.00
#
_symmetry.space_group_name_H-M   'P 1'
#
loop_
_entity.id
_entity.type
_entity.pdbx_description
1 polymer ?
#
loop_
_entity_poly.entity_id
_entity_poly.type
_entity_poly.pdbx_seq_one_letter_code
_entity_poly.pdbx_strand_id
1 'polypeptide(L)'
;MSIIKQYKEDPKTLIAHVWYLTLVFIVISAIVAIAVAAENSNTGDGSAGFAAIWTCLLCIAIGFGGTMVMRKFTSSLMVGFLLGVCSTMAQLQFLIFVVFLYYSDEAGSDSKSADQAASAFAFFLFIIFSLFSVVLFFYRNAIMINTSLAGQDSTATGSAAASPASTPTQAQSLAA
;
A
#
# COMPACT_ATOMS: atom_id res chain seq x y z
N MET A 1 -1.77 -8.73 -30.62
CA MET A 1 -2.26 -9.45 -29.42
C MET A 1 -2.66 -8.39 -28.41
N SER A 2 -3.96 -8.24 -28.12
CA SER A 2 -4.47 -7.12 -27.30
C SER A 2 -3.89 -7.19 -25.89
N ILE A 3 -3.31 -6.09 -25.39
CA ILE A 3 -2.76 -5.90 -24.03
C ILE A 3 -3.68 -6.46 -22.94
N ILE A 4 -4.99 -6.44 -23.19
CA ILE A 4 -6.04 -6.94 -22.29
C ILE A 4 -5.95 -8.46 -22.09
N LYS A 5 -5.53 -9.24 -23.11
CA LYS A 5 -5.33 -10.70 -22.97
C LYS A 5 -4.10 -11.02 -22.13
N GLN A 6 -3.02 -10.28 -22.31
CA GLN A 6 -1.76 -10.50 -21.59
C GLN A 6 -1.87 -10.18 -20.09
N TYR A 7 -2.66 -9.16 -19.72
CA TYR A 7 -2.97 -8.88 -18.32
C TYR A 7 -3.84 -9.95 -17.64
N LYS A 8 -4.57 -10.75 -18.42
CA LYS A 8 -5.37 -11.86 -17.91
C LYS A 8 -4.48 -13.07 -17.59
N GLU A 9 -3.33 -13.19 -18.25
CA GLU A 9 -2.36 -14.27 -18.08
C GLU A 9 -1.36 -13.97 -16.94
N ASP A 10 -0.91 -12.72 -16.79
CA ASP A 10 0.02 -12.29 -15.73
C ASP A 10 -0.53 -11.14 -14.87
N PRO A 11 -1.36 -11.42 -13.85
CA PRO A 11 -1.94 -10.39 -12.98
C PRO A 11 -0.87 -9.61 -12.18
N LYS A 12 0.29 -10.22 -11.92
CA LYS A 12 1.42 -9.59 -11.24
C LYS A 12 1.97 -8.40 -12.04
N THR A 13 1.99 -8.52 -13.36
CA THR A 13 2.46 -7.47 -14.27
C THR A 13 1.51 -6.28 -14.27
N LEU A 14 0.18 -6.51 -14.23
CA LEU A 14 -0.81 -5.43 -14.11
C LEU A 14 -0.60 -4.63 -12.83
N ILE A 15 -0.49 -5.33 -11.69
CA ILE A 15 -0.32 -4.70 -10.38
C ILE A 15 0.96 -3.87 -10.33
N ALA A 16 2.06 -4.39 -10.89
CA ALA A 16 3.31 -3.65 -10.99
C ALA A 16 3.17 -2.36 -11.81
N HIS A 17 2.51 -2.41 -12.98
CA HIS A 17 2.30 -1.22 -13.81
C HIS A 17 1.44 -0.17 -13.10
N VAL A 18 0.34 -0.59 -12.46
CA VAL A 18 -0.52 0.33 -11.70
C VAL A 18 0.26 0.92 -10.51
N TRP A 19 1.10 0.12 -9.85
CA TRP A 19 1.98 0.62 -8.77
C TRP A 19 3.00 1.64 -9.26
N TYR A 20 3.66 1.40 -10.40
CA TYR A 20 4.59 2.38 -10.99
C TYR A 20 3.88 3.68 -11.37
N LEU A 21 2.65 3.59 -11.89
CA LEU A 21 1.84 4.77 -12.17
C LEU A 21 1.53 5.55 -10.88
N THR A 22 1.17 4.86 -9.79
CA THR A 22 0.98 5.47 -8.47
C THR A 22 2.26 6.16 -7.98
N LEU A 23 3.43 5.54 -8.13
CA LEU A 23 4.72 6.15 -7.74
C LEU A 23 5.00 7.46 -8.47
N VAL A 24 4.72 7.53 -9.78
CA VAL A 24 4.90 8.78 -10.55
C VAL A 24 4.02 9.89 -9.97
N PHE A 25 2.75 9.60 -9.68
CA PHE A 25 1.84 10.58 -9.08
C PHE A 25 2.23 10.98 -7.66
N ILE A 26 2.77 10.05 -6.86
CA ILE A 26 3.33 10.35 -5.54
C ILE A 26 4.47 11.35 -5.64
N VAL A 27 5.39 11.17 -6.58
CA VAL A 27 6.53 12.09 -6.79
C VAL A 27 6.03 13.48 -7.21
N ILE A 28 5.09 13.56 -8.14
CA ILE A 28 4.50 14.84 -8.57
C ILE A 28 3.80 15.53 -7.39
N SER A 29 3.02 14.78 -6.61
CA SER A 29 2.33 15.32 -5.43
C SER A 29 3.30 15.81 -4.35
N ALA A 30 4.46 15.16 -4.18
CA ALA A 30 5.50 15.65 -3.27
C ALA A 30 6.06 17.01 -3.71
N ILE A 31 6.27 17.22 -5.02
CA ILE A 31 6.71 18.52 -5.56
C ILE A 31 5.65 19.60 -5.30
N VAL A 32 4.37 19.29 -5.55
CA VAL A 32 3.25 20.21 -5.31
C VAL A 32 3.15 20.54 -3.82
N ALA A 33 3.29 19.56 -2.93
CA ALA A 33 3.26 19.78 -1.49
C ALA A 33 4.40 20.71 -1.03
N ILE A 34 5.60 20.60 -1.61
CA ILE A 34 6.71 21.53 -1.31
C ILE A 34 6.39 22.95 -1.78
N ALA A 35 5.81 23.10 -2.99
CA ALA A 35 5.39 24.41 -3.50
C ALA A 35 4.34 25.06 -2.59
N VAL A 36 3.33 24.30 -2.18
CA VAL A 36 2.27 24.75 -1.27
C VAL A 36 2.84 25.15 0.09
N ALA A 37 3.79 24.38 0.62
CA ALA A 37 4.45 24.72 1.87
C ALA A 37 5.29 26.00 1.78
N ALA A 38 5.93 26.25 0.64
CA ALA A 38 6.68 27.48 0.40
C ALA A 38 5.76 28.70 0.35
N GLU A 39 4.64 28.62 -0.37
CA GLU A 39 3.66 29.70 -0.47
C GLU A 39 2.98 29.99 0.88
N ASN A 40 2.61 28.94 1.63
CA ASN A 40 1.95 29.07 2.93
C ASN A 40 2.92 29.38 4.10
N SER A 41 4.23 29.52 3.85
CA SER A 41 5.19 29.89 4.89
C SER A 41 5.12 31.36 5.30
N ASN A 42 4.51 32.22 4.47
CA ASN A 42 4.45 33.68 4.67
C ASN A 42 3.10 34.19 5.21
N THR A 43 2.08 33.33 5.31
CA THR A 43 0.68 33.72 5.60
C THR A 43 0.27 33.67 7.08
N GLY A 44 1.18 33.39 8.01
CA GLY A 44 0.92 33.42 9.46
C GLY A 44 0.25 32.17 10.03
N ASP A 45 -0.58 31.47 9.23
CA ASP A 45 -1.19 30.18 9.57
C ASP A 45 -0.38 29.00 9.00
N GLY A 46 0.60 28.53 9.78
CA GLY A 46 1.50 27.43 9.37
C GLY A 46 0.86 26.03 9.26
N SER A 47 -0.45 25.91 9.46
CA SER A 47 -1.18 24.63 9.46
C SER A 47 -1.30 24.00 8.08
N ALA A 48 -1.55 24.80 7.03
CA ALA A 48 -1.60 24.33 5.64
C ALA A 48 -0.23 23.83 5.17
N GLY A 49 0.83 24.60 5.44
CA GLY A 49 2.21 24.20 5.15
C GLY A 49 2.61 22.92 5.89
N PHE A 50 2.24 22.79 7.16
CA PHE A 50 2.47 21.56 7.92
C PHE A 50 1.74 20.35 7.31
N ALA A 51 0.46 20.50 6.95
CA ALA A 51 -0.31 19.44 6.30
C ALA A 51 0.33 19.00 4.98
N ALA A 52 0.85 19.94 4.18
CA ALA A 52 1.56 19.66 2.95
C ALA A 52 2.86 18.87 3.20
N ILE A 53 3.71 19.33 4.11
CA ILE A 53 4.98 18.66 4.46
C ILE A 53 4.73 17.26 5.06
N TRP A 54 3.73 17.14 5.93
CA TRP A 54 3.34 15.86 6.53
C TRP A 54 2.89 14.87 5.45
N THR A 55 2.07 15.33 4.50
CA THR A 55 1.63 14.50 3.37
C THR A 55 2.80 14.09 2.49
N CYS A 56 3.79 14.96 2.29
CA CYS A 56 5.03 14.63 1.56
C CYS A 56 5.81 13.50 2.25
N LEU A 57 5.99 13.56 3.58
CA LEU A 57 6.67 12.51 4.35
C LEU A 57 5.93 11.16 4.24
N LEU A 58 4.61 11.18 4.33
CA LEU A 58 3.76 10.01 4.20
C LEU A 58 3.85 9.39 2.80
N CYS A 59 3.87 10.22 1.76
CA CYS A 59 4.09 9.84 0.36
C CYS A 59 5.45 9.14 0.15
N ILE A 60 6.52 9.65 0.78
CA ILE A 60 7.85 9.03 0.73
C ILE A 60 7.83 7.68 1.46
N ALA A 61 7.27 7.63 2.67
CA ALA A 61 7.20 6.42 3.48
C ALA A 61 6.46 5.27 2.74
N ILE A 62 5.33 5.57 2.08
CA ILE A 62 4.60 4.57 1.30
C ILE A 62 5.29 4.24 -0.04
N GLY A 63 6.00 5.20 -0.64
CA GLY A 63 6.80 4.96 -1.84
C GLY A 63 7.88 3.91 -1.59
N PHE A 64 8.66 4.07 -0.53
CA PHE A 64 9.68 3.09 -0.14
C PHE A 64 9.07 1.81 0.43
N GLY A 65 8.14 1.92 1.39
CA GLY A 65 7.51 0.79 2.05
C GLY A 65 6.73 -0.10 1.08
N GLY A 66 5.91 0.50 0.21
CA GLY A 66 5.14 -0.21 -0.80
C GLY A 66 6.00 -0.86 -1.87
N THR A 67 7.10 -0.22 -2.29
CA THR A 67 8.05 -0.80 -3.25
C THR A 67 8.77 -2.02 -2.65
N MET A 68 9.10 -1.99 -1.36
CA MET A 68 9.69 -3.13 -0.67
C MET A 68 8.70 -4.32 -0.62
N VAL A 69 7.43 -4.06 -0.35
CA VAL A 69 6.37 -5.08 -0.36
C VAL A 69 6.17 -5.66 -1.76
N MET A 70 6.16 -4.81 -2.79
CA MET A 70 6.02 -5.20 -4.20
C MET A 70 7.20 -6.04 -4.72
N ARG A 71 8.43 -5.81 -4.25
CA ARG A 71 9.58 -6.63 -4.67
C ARG A 71 9.55 -8.05 -4.13
N LYS A 72 8.88 -8.28 -3.00
CA LYS A 72 8.95 -9.55 -2.25
C LYS A 72 7.55 -10.05 -1.91
N PHE A 73 6.67 -10.20 -2.92
CA PHE A 73 5.31 -10.76 -2.82
C PHE A 73 5.27 -12.22 -2.29
N THR A 74 5.84 -12.49 -1.12
CA THR A 74 5.99 -13.84 -0.56
C THR A 74 4.96 -14.15 0.50
N SER A 75 4.29 -13.13 1.08
CA SER A 75 3.32 -13.33 2.16
C SER A 75 2.00 -12.64 1.89
N SER A 76 0.90 -13.40 1.94
CA SER A 76 -0.47 -12.87 1.85
C SER A 76 -0.77 -11.80 2.90
N LEU A 77 -0.07 -11.84 4.05
CA LEU A 77 -0.19 -10.85 5.11
C LEU A 77 0.36 -9.49 4.66
N MET A 78 1.51 -9.46 3.97
CA MET A 78 2.10 -8.20 3.48
C MET A 78 1.24 -7.54 2.40
N VAL A 79 0.62 -8.34 1.53
CA VAL A 79 -0.31 -7.82 0.51
C VAL A 79 -1.57 -7.23 1.17
N GLY A 80 -2.12 -7.91 2.19
CA GLY A 80 -3.24 -7.40 2.97
C GLY A 80 -2.89 -6.11 3.74
N PHE A 81 -1.70 -6.05 4.33
CA PHE A 81 -1.19 -4.84 4.98
C PHE A 81 -1.08 -3.67 4.00
N LEU A 82 -0.48 -3.88 2.82
CA LEU A 82 -0.38 -2.85 1.80
C LEU A 82 -1.74 -2.37 1.33
N LEU A 83 -2.72 -3.27 1.16
CA LEU A 83 -4.09 -2.91 0.82
C LEU A 83 -4.70 -1.99 1.88
N GLY A 84 -4.53 -2.34 3.17
CA GLY A 84 -4.97 -1.50 4.29
C GLY A 84 -4.32 -0.11 4.27
N VAL A 85 -3.01 -0.05 4.15
CA VAL A 85 -2.24 1.21 4.10
C VAL A 85 -2.69 2.08 2.92
N CYS A 86 -2.85 1.50 1.73
CA CYS A 86 -3.35 2.23 0.55
C CYS A 86 -4.79 2.71 0.73
N SER A 87 -5.65 1.93 1.40
CA SER A 87 -7.03 2.34 1.70
C SER A 87 -7.07 3.51 2.68
N THR A 88 -6.27 3.46 3.75
CA THR A 88 -6.15 4.59 4.69
C THR A 88 -5.53 5.82 4.02
N MET A 89 -4.59 5.63 3.08
CA MET A 89 -4.05 6.75 2.31
C MET A 89 -5.07 7.38 1.38
N ALA A 90 -5.92 6.60 0.73
CA ALA A 90 -6.99 7.15 -0.07
C ALA A 90 -7.88 8.07 0.79
N GLN A 91 -8.30 7.59 1.98
CA GLN A 91 -9.10 8.39 2.91
C GLN A 91 -8.37 9.66 3.38
N LEU A 92 -7.08 9.56 3.68
CA LEU A 92 -6.27 10.72 4.06
C LEU A 92 -6.21 11.76 2.93
N GLN A 93 -6.02 11.33 1.68
CA GLN A 93 -5.96 12.24 0.54
C GLN A 93 -7.31 12.89 0.22
N PHE A 94 -8.41 12.20 0.51
CA PHE A 94 -9.73 12.82 0.45
C PHE A 94 -9.90 13.92 1.51
N LEU A 95 -9.40 13.72 2.74
CA LEU A 95 -9.41 14.76 3.77
C LEU A 95 -8.54 15.96 3.39
N ILE A 96 -7.31 15.71 2.91
CA ILE A 96 -6.42 16.76 2.42
C ILE A 96 -7.07 17.56 1.28
N PHE A 97 -7.76 16.88 0.35
CA PHE A 97 -8.51 17.55 -0.70
C PHE A 97 -9.54 18.54 -0.12
N VAL A 98 -10.37 18.11 0.83
CA VAL A 98 -11.38 18.98 1.45
C VAL A 98 -10.75 20.14 2.21
N VAL A 99 -9.66 19.89 2.93
CA VAL A 99 -8.94 20.91 3.71
C VAL A 99 -8.33 21.97 2.79
N PHE A 100 -7.62 21.58 1.72
CA PHE A 100 -7.06 22.55 0.78
C PHE A 100 -8.11 23.26 -0.06
N LEU A 101 -9.27 22.63 -0.30
CA LEU A 101 -10.40 23.33 -0.90
C LEU A 101 -10.89 24.48 -0.02
N TYR A 102 -11.05 24.21 1.27
CA TYR A 102 -11.43 25.23 2.26
C TYR A 102 -10.40 26.35 2.31
N TYR A 103 -9.10 26.03 2.41
CA TYR A 103 -8.04 27.04 2.36
C TYR A 103 -8.03 27.83 1.04
N SER A 104 -8.30 27.20 -0.11
CA SER A 104 -8.35 27.92 -1.39
C SER A 104 -9.53 28.90 -1.52
N ASP A 105 -10.59 28.69 -0.74
CA ASP A 105 -11.75 29.59 -0.71
C ASP A 105 -11.51 30.77 0.25
N GLU A 106 -10.77 30.53 1.34
CA GLU A 106 -10.44 31.53 2.36
C GLU A 106 -9.15 32.32 2.04
N ALA A 107 -8.26 31.78 1.20
CA ALA A 107 -7.02 32.42 0.81
C ALA A 107 -7.21 33.66 -0.08
N GLY A 108 -6.41 34.70 0.17
CA GLY A 108 -6.23 35.84 -0.73
C GLY A 108 -5.65 35.42 -2.09
N SER A 109 -5.57 36.36 -3.04
CA SER A 109 -5.20 36.08 -4.44
C SER A 109 -3.85 35.37 -4.62
N ASP A 110 -2.91 35.52 -3.68
CA ASP A 110 -1.55 34.99 -3.81
C ASP A 110 -1.46 33.47 -3.53
N SER A 111 -2.12 32.96 -2.49
CA SER A 111 -2.00 31.53 -2.08
C SER A 111 -3.00 30.62 -2.78
N LYS A 112 -4.09 31.20 -3.31
CA LYS A 112 -5.24 30.48 -3.87
C LYS A 112 -4.88 29.48 -4.97
N SER A 113 -3.93 29.84 -5.85
CA SER A 113 -3.54 28.98 -6.98
C SER A 113 -2.79 27.72 -6.54
N ALA A 114 -1.94 27.83 -5.52
CA ALA A 114 -1.19 26.71 -4.97
C ALA A 114 -2.11 25.74 -4.22
N ASP A 115 -3.01 26.25 -3.39
CA ASP A 115 -3.97 25.44 -2.62
C ASP A 115 -4.99 24.75 -3.54
N GLN A 116 -5.42 25.43 -4.61
CA GLN A 116 -6.28 24.84 -5.64
C GLN A 116 -5.57 23.71 -6.40
N ALA A 117 -4.29 23.87 -6.75
CA ALA A 117 -3.51 22.80 -7.35
C ALA A 117 -3.36 21.62 -6.37
N ALA A 118 -3.04 21.90 -5.10
CA ALA A 118 -2.89 20.89 -4.05
C ALA A 118 -4.14 20.03 -3.89
N SER A 119 -5.31 20.67 -3.84
CA SER A 119 -6.59 19.97 -3.72
C SER A 119 -6.87 19.11 -4.96
N ALA A 120 -6.66 19.63 -6.17
CA ALA A 120 -6.83 18.85 -7.41
C ALA A 120 -5.91 17.60 -7.43
N PHE A 121 -4.64 17.75 -7.06
CA PHE A 121 -3.71 16.63 -6.98
C PHE A 121 -4.08 15.63 -5.88
N ALA A 122 -4.50 16.09 -4.70
CA ALA A 122 -4.97 15.21 -3.63
C ALA A 122 -6.19 14.37 -4.08
N PHE A 123 -7.11 14.96 -4.84
CA PHE A 123 -8.24 14.23 -5.43
C PHE A 123 -7.81 13.19 -6.47
N PHE A 124 -6.87 13.51 -7.35
CA PHE A 124 -6.31 12.53 -8.28
C PHE A 124 -5.61 11.38 -7.56
N LEU A 125 -4.83 11.67 -6.51
CA LEU A 125 -4.19 10.62 -5.69
C LEU A 125 -5.23 9.76 -4.95
N PHE A 126 -6.32 10.34 -4.47
CA PHE A 126 -7.43 9.57 -3.90
C PHE A 126 -7.98 8.56 -4.92
N ILE A 127 -8.24 8.98 -6.16
CA ILE A 127 -8.74 8.09 -7.21
C ILE A 127 -7.73 6.99 -7.52
N ILE A 128 -6.45 7.32 -7.66
CA ILE A 128 -5.40 6.35 -8.00
C ILE A 128 -5.19 5.34 -6.87
N PHE A 129 -5.11 5.79 -5.61
CA PHE A 129 -5.00 4.88 -4.47
C PHE A 129 -6.25 4.01 -4.30
N SER A 130 -7.44 4.55 -4.57
CA SER A 130 -8.69 3.79 -4.55
C SER A 130 -8.72 2.72 -5.65
N LEU A 131 -8.40 3.08 -6.89
CA LEU A 131 -8.25 2.14 -8.01
C LEU A 131 -7.22 1.05 -7.70
N PHE A 132 -6.05 1.44 -7.19
CA PHE A 132 -5.01 0.50 -6.84
C PHE A 132 -5.44 -0.46 -5.71
N SER A 133 -6.15 0.04 -4.70
CA SER A 133 -6.70 -0.80 -3.61
C SER A 133 -7.76 -1.77 -4.12
N VAL A 134 -8.63 -1.33 -5.04
CA VAL A 134 -9.64 -2.17 -5.70
C VAL A 134 -8.98 -3.25 -6.57
N VAL A 135 -7.98 -2.89 -7.38
CA VAL A 135 -7.20 -3.85 -8.17
C VAL A 135 -6.54 -4.88 -7.26
N LEU A 136 -5.86 -4.44 -6.18
CA LEU A 136 -5.28 -5.35 -5.20
C LEU A 136 -6.33 -6.28 -4.58
N PHE A 137 -7.52 -5.76 -4.25
CA PHE A 137 -8.60 -6.56 -3.66
C PHE A 137 -9.10 -7.67 -4.60
N PHE A 138 -9.33 -7.37 -5.88
CA PHE A 138 -9.79 -8.35 -6.85
C PHE A 138 -8.72 -9.40 -7.17
N TYR A 139 -7.47 -8.97 -7.36
CA TYR A 139 -6.37 -9.87 -7.69
C TYR A 139 -5.79 -10.61 -6.47
N ARG A 140 -6.08 -10.18 -5.24
CA ARG A 140 -5.75 -10.93 -4.01
C ARG A 140 -6.27 -12.37 -4.08
N ASN A 141 -7.50 -12.58 -4.54
CA ASN A 141 -8.08 -13.92 -4.63
C ASN A 141 -7.39 -14.79 -5.70
N ALA A 142 -7.01 -14.20 -6.84
CA ALA A 142 -6.26 -14.89 -7.89
C ALA A 142 -4.82 -15.26 -7.46
N ILE A 143 -4.19 -14.42 -6.64
CA ILE A 143 -2.85 -14.68 -6.09
C ILE A 143 -2.91 -15.77 -4.99
N MET A 144 -3.92 -15.75 -4.12
CA MET A 144 -4.05 -16.73 -3.03
C MET A 144 -4.23 -18.18 -3.54
N ILE A 145 -4.91 -18.37 -4.66
CA ILE A 145 -5.11 -19.71 -5.26
C ILE A 145 -3.79 -20.28 -5.81
N ASN A 146 -2.95 -19.45 -6.44
CA ASN A 146 -1.67 -19.92 -7.01
C ASN A 146 -0.57 -20.12 -5.96
N THR A 147 -0.59 -19.33 -4.87
CA THR A 147 0.38 -19.48 -3.76
C THR A 147 0.04 -20.67 -2.85
N SER A 148 -1.24 -21.01 -2.63
CA SER A 148 -1.58 -22.20 -1.82
C SER A 148 -1.18 -23.52 -2.50
N LEU A 149 -1.22 -23.57 -3.84
CA LEU A 149 -0.69 -24.71 -4.60
C LEU A 149 0.85 -24.77 -4.53
N ALA A 150 1.56 -23.65 -4.68
CA ALA A 150 3.01 -23.62 -4.59
C ALA A 150 3.57 -23.93 -3.17
N GLY A 151 2.77 -23.68 -2.12
CA GLY A 151 3.15 -23.98 -0.73
C GLY A 151 2.89 -25.43 -0.29
N GLN A 152 2.02 -26.17 -0.99
CA GLN A 152 1.75 -27.59 -0.67
C GLN A 152 2.82 -28.53 -1.24
N ASP A 153 3.46 -28.20 -2.36
CA ASP A 153 4.53 -29.05 -2.92
C ASP A 153 5.84 -28.99 -2.12
N SER A 154 6.05 -27.93 -1.32
CA SER A 154 7.27 -27.81 -0.48
C SER A 154 7.13 -28.46 0.91
N THR A 155 5.95 -28.94 1.29
CA THR A 155 5.72 -29.63 2.58
C THR A 155 5.54 -31.15 2.45
N ALA A 156 5.45 -31.69 1.22
CA ALA A 156 5.30 -33.12 0.99
C ALA A 156 6.62 -33.94 1.10
N THR A 157 7.79 -33.30 1.14
CA THR A 157 9.09 -34.01 1.21
C THR A 157 9.64 -34.18 2.64
N GLY A 158 8.89 -33.80 3.68
CA GLY A 158 9.35 -33.81 5.07
C GLY A 158 8.54 -34.66 6.04
N SER A 159 7.52 -35.40 5.59
CA SER A 159 6.64 -36.18 6.46
C SER A 159 6.82 -37.68 6.25
N ALA A 160 7.92 -38.22 6.78
CA ALA A 160 8.07 -39.66 6.99
C ALA A 160 8.87 -39.92 8.27
N ALA A 161 8.21 -39.73 9.43
CA ALA A 161 8.42 -40.54 10.64
C ALA A 161 7.55 -39.99 11.79
N ALA A 162 6.29 -40.41 11.86
CA ALA A 162 5.54 -40.37 13.10
C ALA A 162 4.56 -41.54 13.16
N SER A 163 4.83 -42.51 14.05
CA SER A 163 3.82 -43.26 14.82
C SER A 163 4.47 -44.37 15.68
N PRO A 164 3.82 -44.85 16.76
CA PRO A 164 3.33 -44.09 17.91
C PRO A 164 3.68 -44.81 19.24
N ALA A 165 3.32 -44.19 20.37
CA ALA A 165 3.59 -44.63 21.73
C ALA A 165 2.86 -45.91 22.18
N SER A 166 3.46 -46.67 23.10
CA SER A 166 2.74 -47.40 24.15
C SER A 166 3.65 -47.71 25.35
N THR A 167 3.38 -47.10 26.50
CA THR A 167 3.83 -47.56 27.83
C THR A 167 2.89 -48.66 28.32
N PRO A 168 3.36 -49.69 29.05
CA PRO A 168 2.92 -49.78 30.44
C PRO A 168 3.94 -50.36 31.46
N THR A 169 3.88 -49.79 32.65
CA THR A 169 4.17 -50.26 34.01
C THR A 169 4.26 -51.78 34.27
N GLN A 170 5.33 -52.28 34.90
CA GLN A 170 5.35 -52.96 36.22
C GLN A 170 6.71 -53.61 36.56
N ALA A 171 6.93 -53.79 37.86
CA ALA A 171 8.17 -54.09 38.56
C ALA A 171 8.52 -55.59 38.69
N GLN A 172 9.76 -55.82 39.19
CA GLN A 172 10.27 -56.97 39.98
C GLN A 172 11.26 -57.97 39.34
N SER A 173 12.32 -58.24 40.14
CA SER A 173 13.23 -59.41 40.19
C SER A 173 14.33 -59.45 39.11
N LEU A 174 15.61 -59.77 39.33
CA LEU A 174 16.51 -60.29 40.38
C LEU A 174 17.91 -59.68 40.07
N ALA A 175 18.99 -59.64 40.86
CA ALA A 175 19.47 -60.51 41.93
C ALA A 175 20.51 -59.72 42.76
N ALA A 176 20.44 -59.88 44.09
CA ALA A 176 21.49 -60.61 44.79
C ALA A 176 20.87 -61.96 45.21
#